data_AF-A3IUB1-F1
#
_entry.id   AF-A3IUB1-F1
#
_cell.length_a   1.000
_cell.length_b   1.000
_cell.length_c   1.000
_cell.angle_alpha   90.00
_cell.angle_beta   90.00
_cell.angle_gamma   90.00
#
_symmetry.space_group_name_H-M   'P 1'
#
loop_
_entity.id
_entity.type
_entity.pdbx_description
1 polymer ?
#
loop_
_entity_poly.entity_id
_entity_poly.type
_entity_poly.pdbx_seq_one_letter_code
_entity_poly.pdbx_strand_id
1 'polypeptide(L)'
;MQWNSSLVQEKISFNFKNPELLFLSLSDPSYGKQINQPGSDNERLESLGETVLDLIIIDYLYHHFPYLTISKMTALRDKLSEKERLTNLWFGLGLGESYPFLDVNEERHRLRVKSSNPFEKSLKALVGAIHIDRGFSQSYNWVNKQLIAPLLERHQKDDKERVNPEKQVNLLGTTCLRTIAFDYLYRLLPYVSPGILNKLSKRLISKKQQIEYLKKLTKEDWKKITFEQDKISKKSFPSFIGAMFIYFDNENPKTRYRNSRKWFRENCINEDEVLYEAISLLLKEGIPQKWIIREILGYKSKNYDQGRERFYEIMDQSDTKHISGEEE
;
A
#
# COMPACT_ATOMS: atom_id res chain seq x y z
N MET A 1 -19.16 21.60 12.38
CA MET A 1 -18.38 22.39 11.41
C MET A 1 -18.71 21.84 10.03
N GLN A 2 -19.24 22.64 9.09
CA GLN A 2 -19.43 22.16 7.71
C GLN A 2 -18.04 22.11 7.04
N TRP A 3 -17.49 20.91 6.91
CA TRP A 3 -16.25 20.65 6.19
C TRP A 3 -16.42 21.02 4.72
N ASN A 4 -15.53 21.86 4.18
CA ASN A 4 -15.49 22.19 2.76
C ASN A 4 -14.19 21.65 2.14
N SER A 5 -14.31 20.52 1.44
CA SER A 5 -13.19 19.86 0.77
C SER A 5 -12.54 20.73 -0.33
N SER A 6 -13.28 21.67 -0.92
CA SER A 6 -12.82 22.45 -2.08
C SER A 6 -11.56 23.26 -1.78
N LEU A 7 -11.48 23.88 -0.59
CA LEU A 7 -10.31 24.66 -0.17
C LEU A 7 -9.05 23.81 -0.07
N VAL A 8 -9.18 22.58 0.43
CA VAL A 8 -8.03 21.66 0.51
C VAL A 8 -7.68 21.11 -0.86
N GLN A 9 -8.66 20.75 -1.68
CA GLN A 9 -8.44 20.28 -3.06
C GLN A 9 -7.69 21.31 -3.91
N GLU A 10 -8.00 22.59 -3.76
CA GLU A 10 -7.29 23.70 -4.41
C GLU A 10 -5.83 23.75 -3.96
N LYS A 11 -5.58 23.76 -2.65
CA LYS A 11 -4.24 23.77 -2.04
C LYS A 11 -3.36 22.60 -2.52
N ILE A 12 -3.91 21.39 -2.58
CA ILE A 12 -3.18 20.21 -3.05
C ILE A 12 -3.17 20.08 -4.58
N SER A 13 -3.88 20.96 -5.29
CA SER A 13 -4.10 20.92 -6.74
C SER A 13 -4.59 19.55 -7.24
N PHE A 14 -5.57 18.97 -6.54
CA PHE A 14 -6.11 17.65 -6.83
C PHE A 14 -7.60 17.53 -6.50
N ASN A 15 -8.39 17.06 -7.45
CA ASN A 15 -9.84 16.88 -7.30
C ASN A 15 -10.19 15.42 -6.99
N PHE A 16 -10.76 15.18 -5.81
CA PHE A 16 -11.29 13.88 -5.40
C PHE A 16 -12.65 13.61 -6.06
N LYS A 17 -12.89 12.35 -6.42
CA LYS A 17 -14.22 11.85 -6.77
C LYS A 17 -15.05 11.59 -5.51
N ASN A 18 -14.41 11.08 -4.45
CA ASN A 18 -15.00 10.89 -3.14
C ASN A 18 -14.34 11.80 -2.09
N PRO A 19 -14.95 12.95 -1.77
CA PRO A 19 -14.45 13.87 -0.74
C PRO A 19 -14.32 13.26 0.66
N GLU A 20 -15.02 12.18 0.98
CA GLU A 20 -14.90 11.48 2.26
C GLU A 20 -13.52 10.83 2.44
N LEU A 21 -12.87 10.43 1.35
CA LEU A 21 -11.49 9.93 1.42
C LEU A 21 -10.50 11.04 1.76
N LEU A 22 -10.73 12.25 1.25
CA LEU A 22 -9.95 13.41 1.64
C LEU A 22 -10.18 13.72 3.12
N PHE A 23 -11.43 13.77 3.57
CA PHE A 23 -11.75 13.94 4.99
C PHE A 23 -11.02 12.91 5.85
N LEU A 24 -11.14 11.61 5.52
CA LEU A 24 -10.50 10.53 6.27
C LEU A 24 -8.98 10.66 6.28
N SER A 25 -8.34 11.07 5.18
CA SER A 25 -6.88 11.28 5.15
C SER A 25 -6.40 12.38 6.09
N LEU A 26 -7.28 13.32 6.38
CA LEU A 26 -7.04 14.46 7.26
C LEU A 26 -7.45 14.18 8.72
N SER A 27 -8.08 13.05 9.01
CA SER A 27 -8.55 12.72 10.37
C SER A 27 -7.43 12.08 11.19
N ASP A 28 -6.70 12.88 11.96
CA ASP A 28 -5.68 12.38 12.88
C ASP A 28 -6.30 11.53 14.00
N PRO A 29 -5.60 10.50 14.54
CA PRO A 29 -6.11 9.69 15.65
C PRO A 29 -6.55 10.49 16.88
N SER A 30 -5.94 11.66 17.12
CA SER A 30 -6.34 12.57 18.19
C SER A 30 -7.76 13.14 17.98
N TYR A 31 -8.15 13.42 16.73
CA TYR A 31 -9.50 13.86 16.40
C TYR A 31 -10.52 12.75 16.59
N GLY A 32 -10.21 11.51 16.17
CA GLY A 32 -11.08 10.35 16.42
C GLY A 32 -11.36 10.13 17.90
N LYS A 33 -10.36 10.32 18.76
CA LYS A 33 -10.52 10.30 20.23
C LYS A 33 -11.42 11.44 20.72
N GLN A 34 -11.22 12.66 20.22
CA GLN A 34 -12.00 13.83 20.60
C GLN A 34 -13.51 13.64 20.34
N ILE A 35 -13.89 12.99 19.24
CA ILE A 35 -15.29 12.75 18.87
C ILE A 35 -15.86 11.42 19.39
N ASN A 36 -15.14 10.72 20.29
CA ASN A 36 -15.51 9.38 20.79
C ASN A 36 -15.74 8.34 19.68
N GLN A 37 -14.98 8.43 18.59
CA GLN A 37 -14.96 7.46 17.48
C GLN A 37 -13.52 7.00 17.19
N PRO A 38 -12.82 6.37 18.17
CA PRO A 38 -11.47 5.87 17.94
C PRO A 38 -11.45 4.86 16.78
N GLY A 39 -10.43 4.92 15.92
CA GLY A 39 -10.30 4.09 14.72
C GLY A 39 -11.01 4.64 13.48
N SER A 40 -11.75 5.76 13.61
CA SER A 40 -12.23 6.56 12.46
C SER A 40 -11.19 7.60 12.07
N ASP A 41 -9.98 7.14 11.79
CA ASP A 41 -8.79 7.96 11.58
C ASP A 41 -8.01 7.52 10.34
N ASN A 42 -6.93 8.25 10.07
CA ASN A 42 -6.14 8.12 8.87
C ASN A 42 -5.10 6.98 8.90
N GLU A 43 -4.94 6.22 9.99
CA GLU A 43 -3.79 5.31 10.13
C GLU A 43 -3.77 4.18 9.09
N ARG A 44 -4.95 3.69 8.70
CA ARG A 44 -5.06 2.68 7.62
C ARG A 44 -4.61 3.27 6.28
N LEU A 45 -5.03 4.50 5.99
CA LEU A 45 -4.62 5.22 4.77
C LEU A 45 -3.14 5.58 4.81
N GLU A 46 -2.61 5.98 5.97
CA GLU A 46 -1.18 6.24 6.19
C GLU A 46 -0.35 5.02 5.81
N SER A 47 -0.71 3.86 6.36
CA SER A 47 0.04 2.62 6.11
C SER A 47 -0.02 2.19 4.64
N LEU A 48 -1.20 2.29 4.01
CA LEU A 48 -1.32 2.05 2.56
C LEU A 48 -0.49 3.04 1.75
N GLY A 49 -0.64 4.33 2.07
CA GLY A 49 0.01 5.44 1.40
C GLY A 49 1.53 5.39 1.51
N GLU A 50 2.08 4.90 2.62
CA GLU A 50 3.51 4.60 2.74
C GLU A 50 3.96 3.58 1.71
N THR A 51 3.24 2.47 1.56
CA THR A 51 3.59 1.45 0.55
C THR A 51 3.53 1.99 -0.87
N VAL A 52 2.48 2.78 -1.18
CA VAL A 52 2.27 3.40 -2.49
C VAL A 52 3.35 4.45 -2.78
N LEU A 53 3.69 5.30 -1.81
CA LEU A 53 4.73 6.32 -1.93
C LEU A 53 6.09 5.68 -2.24
N ASP A 54 6.47 4.64 -1.51
CA ASP A 54 7.72 3.93 -1.75
C ASP A 54 7.75 3.31 -3.14
N LEU A 55 6.64 2.71 -3.60
CA LEU A 55 6.55 2.16 -4.95
C LEU A 55 6.71 3.25 -6.00
N ILE A 56 6.02 4.39 -5.86
CA ILE A 56 6.13 5.50 -6.81
C ILE A 56 7.58 6.02 -6.89
N ILE A 57 8.26 6.18 -5.75
CA ILE A 57 9.64 6.66 -5.72
C ILE A 57 10.57 5.64 -6.40
N ILE A 58 10.47 4.36 -6.06
CA ILE A 58 11.29 3.31 -6.69
C ILE A 58 11.00 3.16 -8.18
N ASP A 59 9.74 3.26 -8.58
CA ASP A 59 9.29 3.23 -9.98
C ASP A 59 9.88 4.42 -10.76
N TYR A 60 9.82 5.63 -10.21
CA TYR A 60 10.46 6.80 -10.81
C TYR A 60 11.98 6.63 -10.93
N LEU A 61 12.66 6.21 -9.86
CA LEU A 61 14.11 6.00 -9.88
C LEU A 61 14.51 4.90 -10.88
N TYR A 62 13.71 3.85 -11.02
CA TYR A 62 13.95 2.78 -11.97
C TYR A 62 13.94 3.30 -13.43
N HIS A 63 13.00 4.18 -13.78
CA HIS A 63 12.88 4.69 -15.15
C HIS A 63 13.83 5.84 -15.46
N HIS A 64 14.10 6.73 -14.49
CA HIS A 64 14.84 7.97 -14.73
C HIS A 64 16.31 7.91 -14.29
N PHE A 65 16.70 6.95 -13.44
CA PHE A 65 18.04 6.86 -12.87
C PHE A 65 18.64 5.44 -13.03
N PRO A 66 18.72 4.91 -14.27
CA PRO A 66 19.17 3.54 -14.52
C PRO A 66 20.62 3.28 -14.06
N TYR A 67 21.45 4.31 -14.00
CA TYR A 67 22.85 4.27 -13.56
C TYR A 67 23.04 4.17 -12.03
N LEU A 68 21.97 4.21 -11.23
CA LEU A 68 22.11 4.11 -9.77
C LEU A 68 22.23 2.66 -9.30
N THR A 69 23.08 2.43 -8.30
CA THR A 69 23.08 1.14 -7.60
C THR A 69 21.84 1.01 -6.71
N ILE A 70 21.44 -0.23 -6.36
CA ILE A 70 20.34 -0.45 -5.39
C ILE A 70 20.55 0.39 -4.13
N SER A 71 21.76 0.37 -3.56
CA SER A 71 22.03 1.08 -2.31
C SER A 71 21.75 2.58 -2.43
N LYS A 72 22.06 3.19 -3.57
CA LYS A 72 21.74 4.59 -3.85
C LYS A 72 20.24 4.81 -4.08
N MET A 73 19.56 3.91 -4.81
CA MET A 73 18.11 4.00 -5.00
C MET A 73 17.35 3.91 -3.66
N THR A 74 17.73 2.97 -2.80
CA THR A 74 17.17 2.79 -1.46
C THR A 74 17.43 4.01 -0.59
N ALA A 75 18.67 4.53 -0.58
CA ALA A 75 19.01 5.73 0.18
C ALA A 75 18.24 6.97 -0.30
N LEU A 76 18.05 7.14 -1.61
CA LEU A 76 17.24 8.22 -2.17
C LEU A 76 15.76 8.05 -1.84
N ARG A 77 15.21 6.83 -1.89
CA ARG A 77 13.86 6.54 -1.44
C ARG A 77 13.68 6.99 0.01
N ASP A 78 14.58 6.55 0.90
CA ASP A 78 14.52 6.88 2.34
C ASP A 78 14.63 8.39 2.56
N LYS A 79 15.45 9.09 1.77
CA LYS A 79 15.57 10.55 1.84
C LYS A 79 14.34 11.29 1.32
N LEU A 80 13.65 10.76 0.31
CA LEU A 80 12.45 11.36 -0.25
C LEU A 80 11.20 11.12 0.61
N SER A 81 11.11 9.96 1.26
CA SER A 81 10.02 9.61 2.18
C SER A 81 10.33 9.94 3.65
N GLU A 82 11.45 10.62 3.93
CA GLU A 82 11.81 11.02 5.29
C GLU A 82 10.79 12.01 5.86
N LYS A 83 10.53 11.88 7.16
CA LYS A 83 9.61 12.73 7.90
C LYS A 83 9.79 14.22 7.62
N GLU A 84 11.02 14.73 7.70
CA GLU A 84 11.29 16.16 7.57
C GLU A 84 10.83 16.67 6.21
N ARG A 85 11.07 15.89 5.15
CA ARG A 85 10.64 16.19 3.78
C ARG A 85 9.13 16.22 3.67
N LEU A 86 8.47 15.17 4.16
CA LEU A 86 7.01 15.04 4.09
C LEU A 86 6.32 16.13 4.92
N THR A 87 6.88 16.46 6.08
CA THR A 87 6.42 17.59 6.90
C THR A 87 6.58 18.91 6.14
N ASN A 88 7.75 19.18 5.56
CA ASN A 88 7.98 20.42 4.82
C ASN A 88 7.06 20.53 3.59
N LEU A 89 6.81 19.43 2.88
CA LEU A 89 5.84 19.41 1.77
C LEU A 89 4.42 19.71 2.27
N TRP A 90 3.98 19.12 3.37
CA TRP A 90 2.68 19.41 3.97
C TRP A 90 2.47 20.92 4.24
N PHE A 91 3.48 21.57 4.82
CA PHE A 91 3.45 23.02 5.05
C PHE A 91 3.56 23.82 3.74
N GLY A 92 4.35 23.36 2.77
CA GLY A 92 4.46 23.95 1.43
C GLY A 92 3.15 23.92 0.64
N LEU A 93 2.30 22.91 0.88
CA LEU A 93 0.92 22.85 0.36
C LEU A 93 -0.04 23.79 1.10
N GLY A 94 0.42 24.55 2.10
CA GLY A 94 -0.42 25.44 2.90
C GLY A 94 -1.38 24.70 3.84
N LEU A 95 -1.14 23.42 4.15
CA LEU A 95 -1.97 22.60 5.03
C LEU A 95 -1.50 22.62 6.49
N GLY A 96 -0.34 23.22 6.76
CA GLY A 96 0.26 23.30 8.09
C GLY A 96 -0.68 23.92 9.14
N GLU A 97 -1.06 25.17 8.95
CA GLU A 97 -1.94 25.91 9.88
C GLU A 97 -3.42 25.55 9.72
N SER A 98 -3.83 25.08 8.54
CA SER A 98 -5.24 24.77 8.25
C SER A 98 -5.60 23.30 8.44
N TYR A 99 -4.78 22.50 9.12
CA TYR A 99 -5.05 21.08 9.33
C TYR A 99 -6.30 20.93 10.23
N PRO A 100 -7.47 20.52 9.71
CA PRO A 100 -8.75 20.79 10.38
C PRO A 100 -9.18 19.70 11.36
N PHE A 101 -8.66 18.48 11.24
CA PHE A 101 -9.02 17.35 12.11
C PHE A 101 -7.78 16.80 12.83
N LEU A 102 -7.10 17.73 13.50
CA LEU A 102 -6.00 17.47 14.40
C LEU A 102 -6.34 18.13 15.74
N ASP A 103 -6.15 17.42 16.84
CA ASP A 103 -6.37 17.96 18.18
C ASP A 103 -5.51 19.21 18.41
N VAL A 104 -6.12 20.22 19.03
CA VAL A 104 -5.57 21.55 19.27
C VAL A 104 -4.83 21.66 20.60
N ASN A 105 -4.76 20.57 21.38
CA ASN A 105 -4.10 20.55 22.69
C ASN A 105 -2.58 20.82 22.65
N GLU A 106 -1.94 20.76 21.48
CA GLU A 106 -0.55 21.17 21.29
C GLU A 106 -0.37 22.13 20.12
N GLU A 107 0.51 23.11 20.31
CA GLU A 107 0.85 24.08 19.27
C GLU A 107 1.53 23.38 18.07
N ARG A 108 1.10 23.71 16.85
CA ARG A 108 1.54 23.05 15.61
C ARG A 108 3.05 23.09 15.40
N HIS A 109 3.72 24.16 15.83
CA HIS A 109 5.17 24.28 15.74
C HIS A 109 5.89 23.27 16.65
N ARG A 110 5.32 22.92 17.81
CA ARG A 110 5.86 21.88 18.71
C ARG A 110 5.64 20.50 18.11
N LEU A 111 4.46 20.25 17.54
CA LEU A 111 4.17 19.00 16.83
C LEU A 111 5.15 18.79 15.66
N ARG A 112 5.49 19.84 14.92
CA ARG A 112 6.39 19.78 13.76
C ARG A 112 7.75 19.17 14.10
N VAL A 113 8.30 19.49 15.27
CA VAL A 113 9.64 19.04 15.68
C VAL A 113 9.67 17.65 16.33
N LYS A 114 8.52 17.08 16.74
CA LYS A 114 8.46 15.74 17.35
C LYS A 114 9.00 14.66 16.43
N SER A 115 9.68 13.64 16.96
CA SER A 115 10.33 12.56 16.17
C SER A 115 9.40 11.86 15.18
N SER A 116 8.13 11.68 15.52
CA SER A 116 7.03 11.39 14.59
C SER A 116 5.95 12.44 14.79
N ASN A 117 5.37 12.94 13.70
CA ASN A 117 4.42 14.04 13.75
C ASN A 117 3.19 13.77 12.85
N PRO A 118 2.05 14.40 13.14
CA PRO A 118 0.82 14.14 12.39
C PRO A 118 0.91 14.60 10.93
N PHE A 119 1.77 15.57 10.59
CA PHE A 119 1.87 16.13 9.23
C PHE A 119 2.45 15.13 8.22
N GLU A 120 3.54 14.44 8.56
CA GLU A 120 4.09 13.41 7.67
C GLU A 120 3.14 12.22 7.49
N LYS A 121 2.44 11.82 8.57
CA LYS A 121 1.47 10.73 8.56
C LYS A 121 0.29 11.05 7.67
N SER A 122 -0.21 12.27 7.77
CA SER A 122 -1.35 12.75 7.00
C SER A 122 -1.00 12.96 5.54
N LEU A 123 0.24 13.34 5.23
CA LEU A 123 0.72 13.37 3.85
C LEU A 123 0.76 11.95 3.24
N LYS A 124 1.26 10.95 3.99
CA LYS A 124 1.17 9.54 3.55
C LYS A 124 -0.28 9.11 3.38
N ALA A 125 -1.15 9.43 4.34
CA ALA A 125 -2.58 9.12 4.24
C ALA A 125 -3.25 9.79 3.04
N LEU A 126 -2.85 11.01 2.69
CA LEU A 126 -3.31 11.70 1.48
C LEU A 126 -2.91 10.95 0.22
N VAL A 127 -1.66 10.45 0.13
CA VAL A 127 -1.22 9.58 -0.97
C VAL A 127 -2.07 8.30 -1.04
N GLY A 128 -2.36 7.69 0.12
CA GLY A 128 -3.25 6.54 0.23
C GLY A 128 -4.67 6.85 -0.26
N ALA A 129 -5.22 8.01 0.12
CA ALA A 129 -6.56 8.43 -0.28
C ALA A 129 -6.65 8.69 -1.79
N ILE A 130 -5.65 9.35 -2.38
CA ILE A 130 -5.55 9.55 -3.83
C ILE A 130 -5.51 8.20 -4.56
N HIS A 131 -4.76 7.22 -4.01
CA HIS A 131 -4.68 5.87 -4.58
C HIS A 131 -6.02 5.13 -4.55
N ILE A 132 -6.75 5.20 -3.44
CA ILE A 132 -8.07 4.57 -3.33
C ILE A 132 -9.09 5.26 -4.25
N ASP A 133 -9.06 6.59 -4.34
CA ASP A 133 -10.03 7.39 -5.09
C ASP A 133 -9.82 7.34 -6.61
N ARG A 134 -8.57 7.47 -7.06
CA ARG A 134 -8.21 7.69 -8.48
C ARG A 134 -7.22 6.69 -9.05
N GLY A 135 -6.66 5.81 -8.22
CA GLY A 135 -5.73 4.75 -8.61
C GLY A 135 -4.28 5.22 -8.77
N PHE A 136 -3.39 4.24 -8.89
CA PHE A 136 -1.94 4.42 -8.87
C PHE A 136 -1.40 5.45 -9.87
N SER A 137 -1.94 5.51 -11.10
CA SER A 137 -1.47 6.47 -12.11
C SER A 137 -1.67 7.92 -11.65
N GLN A 138 -2.77 8.22 -10.96
CA GLN A 138 -3.03 9.57 -10.46
C GLN A 138 -2.19 9.86 -9.20
N SER A 139 -1.98 8.85 -8.34
CA SER A 139 -1.03 8.94 -7.22
C SER A 139 0.39 9.23 -7.72
N TYR A 140 0.86 8.49 -8.73
CA TYR A 140 2.18 8.66 -9.34
C TYR A 140 2.36 10.09 -9.87
N ASN A 141 1.39 10.59 -10.64
CA ASN A 141 1.47 11.95 -11.20
C ASN A 141 1.50 13.01 -10.10
N TRP A 142 0.67 12.88 -9.06
CA TRP A 142 0.61 13.83 -7.97
C TRP A 142 1.90 13.82 -7.13
N VAL A 143 2.38 12.65 -6.72
CA VAL A 143 3.64 12.51 -5.97
C VAL A 143 4.83 12.98 -6.80
N ASN A 144 4.86 12.64 -8.10
CA ASN A 144 5.93 13.11 -8.97
C ASN A 144 5.98 14.64 -9.00
N LYS A 145 4.84 15.29 -9.28
CA LYS A 145 4.73 16.75 -9.36
C LYS A 145 5.08 17.45 -8.04
N GLN A 146 4.58 16.93 -6.92
CA GLN A 146 4.67 17.62 -5.62
C GLN A 146 5.96 17.32 -4.85
N LEU A 147 6.55 16.13 -5.05
CA LEU A 147 7.67 15.65 -4.23
C LEU A 147 8.92 15.36 -5.05
N ILE A 148 8.81 14.59 -6.13
CA ILE A 148 9.98 13.98 -6.79
C ILE A 148 10.61 14.94 -7.81
N ALA A 149 9.83 15.41 -8.77
CA ALA A 149 10.30 16.24 -9.87
C ALA A 149 11.05 17.51 -9.41
N PRO A 150 10.52 18.30 -8.44
CA PRO A 150 11.20 19.50 -7.95
C PRO A 150 12.59 19.24 -7.36
N LEU A 151 12.86 18.01 -6.92
CA LEU A 151 14.11 17.63 -6.27
C LEU A 151 15.08 16.93 -7.22
N LEU A 152 14.58 16.07 -8.10
CA LEU A 152 15.41 15.12 -8.83
C LEU A 152 15.56 15.39 -10.33
N GLU A 153 14.61 16.08 -11.01
CA GLU A 153 14.67 16.25 -12.48
C GLU A 153 15.99 16.87 -12.95
N ARG A 154 16.48 17.89 -12.24
CA ARG A 154 17.76 18.56 -12.54
C ARG A 154 19.00 17.68 -12.37
N HIS A 155 18.87 16.52 -11.72
CA HIS A 155 19.97 15.57 -11.48
C HIS A 155 19.90 14.35 -12.42
N GLN A 156 18.91 14.30 -13.32
CA GLN A 156 18.80 13.27 -14.34
C GLN A 156 19.92 13.43 -15.36
N LYS A 157 20.57 12.32 -15.71
CA LYS A 157 21.57 12.25 -16.78
C LYS A 157 20.96 11.62 -18.02
N ASP A 158 21.55 11.91 -19.17
CA ASP A 158 21.18 11.28 -20.45
C ASP A 158 21.64 9.81 -20.55
N ASP A 159 22.44 9.35 -19.58
CA ASP A 159 22.90 7.96 -19.49
C ASP A 159 21.72 7.01 -19.30
N LYS A 160 21.54 6.13 -20.29
CA LYS A 160 20.48 5.10 -20.31
C LYS A 160 21.01 3.73 -19.91
N GLU A 161 22.30 3.57 -19.66
CA GLU A 161 22.86 2.29 -19.27
C GLU A 161 22.47 1.94 -17.84
N ARG A 162 21.91 0.73 -17.68
CA ARG A 162 21.38 0.27 -16.40
C ARG A 162 22.44 -0.48 -15.61
N VAL A 163 22.79 0.05 -14.44
CA VAL A 163 23.68 -0.61 -13.50
C VAL A 163 22.93 -1.73 -12.76
N ASN A 164 23.40 -2.96 -12.91
CA ASN A 164 22.85 -4.16 -12.28
C ASN A 164 21.32 -4.35 -12.48
N PRO A 165 20.85 -4.58 -13.73
CA PRO A 165 19.42 -4.64 -14.06
C PRO A 165 18.62 -5.62 -13.21
N GLU A 166 19.11 -6.84 -13.00
CA GLU A 166 18.43 -7.88 -12.21
C GLU A 166 18.11 -7.39 -10.79
N LYS A 167 19.09 -6.72 -10.19
CA LYS A 167 19.05 -6.20 -8.83
C LYS A 167 18.04 -5.06 -8.69
N GLN A 168 18.00 -4.15 -9.67
CA GLN A 168 17.02 -3.07 -9.69
C GLN A 168 15.59 -3.58 -9.94
N VAL A 169 15.41 -4.53 -10.86
CA VAL A 169 14.09 -5.14 -11.10
C VAL A 169 13.61 -5.89 -9.86
N ASN A 170 14.51 -6.56 -9.13
CA ASN A 170 14.17 -7.18 -7.85
C ASN A 170 13.69 -6.16 -6.81
N LEU A 171 14.33 -5.00 -6.71
CA LEU A 171 13.92 -3.92 -5.81
C LEU A 171 12.53 -3.36 -6.18
N LEU A 172 12.31 -3.08 -7.47
CA LEU A 172 11.02 -2.62 -7.99
C LEU A 172 9.92 -3.65 -7.66
N GLY A 173 10.18 -4.92 -7.96
CA GLY A 173 9.24 -6.00 -7.73
C GLY A 173 8.98 -6.30 -6.25
N THR A 174 9.98 -6.16 -5.38
CA THR A 174 9.80 -6.28 -3.92
C THR A 174 8.88 -5.17 -3.39
N THR A 175 9.09 -3.95 -3.86
CA THR A 175 8.28 -2.78 -3.45
C THR A 175 6.86 -2.88 -4.01
N CYS A 176 6.74 -3.34 -5.27
CA CYS A 176 5.46 -3.59 -5.94
C CYS A 176 4.65 -4.68 -5.24
N LEU A 177 5.27 -5.83 -4.94
CA LEU A 177 4.63 -6.94 -4.24
C LEU A 177 4.11 -6.53 -2.86
N ARG A 178 4.92 -5.79 -2.08
CA ARG A 178 4.49 -5.26 -0.78
C ARG A 178 3.24 -4.37 -0.91
N THR A 179 3.25 -3.46 -1.88
CA THR A 179 2.16 -2.51 -2.12
C THR A 179 0.89 -3.23 -2.56
N ILE A 180 0.99 -4.16 -3.52
CA ILE A 180 -0.13 -4.96 -4.01
C ILE A 180 -0.75 -5.79 -2.87
N ALA A 181 0.09 -6.44 -2.06
CA ALA A 181 -0.38 -7.24 -0.93
C ALA A 181 -1.10 -6.40 0.13
N PHE A 182 -0.53 -5.24 0.48
CA PHE A 182 -1.16 -4.34 1.46
C PHE A 182 -2.45 -3.72 0.92
N ASP A 183 -2.48 -3.28 -0.34
CA ASP A 183 -3.67 -2.75 -1.03
C ASP A 183 -4.78 -3.82 -1.14
N TYR A 184 -4.43 -5.07 -1.40
CA TYR A 184 -5.36 -6.19 -1.37
C TYR A 184 -6.01 -6.34 0.01
N LEU A 185 -5.20 -6.43 1.07
CA LEU A 185 -5.68 -6.61 2.45
C LEU A 185 -6.47 -5.39 2.93
N TYR A 186 -6.04 -4.17 2.60
CA TYR A 186 -6.75 -2.93 2.93
C TYR A 186 -8.19 -2.95 2.40
N ARG A 187 -8.39 -3.49 1.19
CA ARG A 187 -9.72 -3.57 0.55
C ARG A 187 -10.54 -4.77 1.01
N LEU A 188 -9.89 -5.91 1.25
CA LEU A 188 -10.57 -7.13 1.72
C LEU A 188 -11.05 -6.99 3.17
N LEU A 189 -10.26 -6.32 4.02
CA LEU A 189 -10.46 -6.27 5.46
C LEU A 189 -10.75 -4.83 5.91
N PRO A 190 -11.96 -4.31 5.66
CA PRO A 190 -12.34 -2.97 6.12
C PRO A 190 -12.31 -2.91 7.64
N TYR A 191 -12.01 -1.74 8.19
CA TYR A 191 -11.95 -1.47 9.65
C TYR A 191 -10.88 -2.24 10.45
N VAL A 192 -10.17 -3.18 9.84
CA VAL A 192 -9.06 -3.89 10.50
C VAL A 192 -7.88 -2.93 10.69
N SER A 193 -7.32 -2.96 11.90
CA SER A 193 -6.24 -2.05 12.30
C SER A 193 -4.98 -2.23 11.45
N PRO A 194 -4.18 -1.17 11.25
CA PRO A 194 -2.95 -1.26 10.47
C PRO A 194 -1.95 -2.27 11.04
N GLY A 195 -1.96 -2.50 12.36
CA GLY A 195 -1.10 -3.50 13.00
C GLY A 195 -1.41 -4.92 12.50
N ILE A 196 -2.68 -5.30 12.41
CA ILE A 196 -3.10 -6.60 11.88
C ILE A 196 -2.84 -6.69 10.38
N LEU A 197 -3.16 -5.64 9.62
CA LEU A 197 -2.88 -5.58 8.18
C LEU A 197 -1.39 -5.78 7.87
N ASN A 198 -0.50 -5.17 8.66
CA ASN A 198 0.94 -5.35 8.54
C ASN A 198 1.40 -6.78 8.87
N LYS A 199 0.82 -7.41 9.91
CA LYS A 199 1.10 -8.82 10.24
C LYS A 199 0.70 -9.74 9.08
N LEU A 200 -0.51 -9.56 8.55
CA LEU A 200 -1.05 -10.34 7.43
C LEU A 200 -0.24 -10.10 6.14
N SER A 201 0.10 -8.85 5.82
CA SER A 201 0.90 -8.52 4.64
C SER A 201 2.25 -9.23 4.66
N LYS A 202 2.95 -9.23 5.81
CA LYS A 202 4.22 -9.95 5.99
C LYS A 202 4.09 -11.46 5.82
N ARG A 203 2.99 -12.07 6.28
CA ARG A 203 2.71 -13.50 6.09
C ARG A 203 2.43 -13.83 4.62
N LEU A 204 1.57 -13.03 3.98
CA LEU A 204 1.14 -13.18 2.60
C LEU A 204 2.32 -13.13 1.62
N ILE A 205 3.31 -12.27 1.88
CA ILE A 205 4.50 -12.16 1.04
C ILE A 205 5.75 -12.78 1.68
N SER A 206 5.57 -13.70 2.64
CA SER A 206 6.68 -14.39 3.29
C SER A 206 7.52 -15.19 2.28
N LYS A 207 8.77 -15.51 2.62
CA LYS A 207 9.63 -16.33 1.75
C LYS A 207 9.01 -17.70 1.44
N LYS A 208 8.33 -18.32 2.40
CA LYS A 208 7.57 -19.57 2.19
C LYS A 208 6.49 -19.38 1.12
N GLN A 209 5.65 -18.36 1.25
CA GLN A 209 4.59 -18.09 0.28
C GLN A 209 5.14 -17.72 -1.11
N GLN A 210 6.21 -16.94 -1.18
CA GLN A 210 6.87 -16.62 -2.46
C GLN A 210 7.37 -17.88 -3.20
N ILE A 211 7.83 -18.90 -2.49
CA ILE A 211 8.24 -20.19 -3.09
C ILE A 211 7.01 -20.92 -3.66
N GLU A 212 5.90 -20.95 -2.93
CA GLU A 212 4.65 -21.55 -3.43
C GLU A 212 4.10 -20.81 -4.65
N TYR A 213 4.19 -19.48 -4.69
CA TYR A 213 3.79 -18.71 -5.87
C TYR A 213 4.65 -19.02 -7.08
N LEU A 214 5.97 -19.20 -6.91
CA LEU A 214 6.86 -19.60 -8.01
C LEU A 214 6.50 -20.98 -8.58
N LYS A 215 6.11 -21.95 -7.72
CA LYS A 215 5.69 -23.29 -8.16
C LYS A 215 4.42 -23.27 -9.03
N LYS A 216 3.55 -22.27 -8.83
CA LYS A 216 2.31 -22.10 -9.62
C LYS A 216 2.54 -21.48 -11.00
N LEU A 217 3.72 -20.88 -11.26
CA LEU A 217 4.00 -20.20 -12.52
C LEU A 217 4.14 -21.18 -13.68
N THR A 218 3.49 -20.87 -14.80
CA THR A 218 3.58 -21.67 -16.03
C THR A 218 4.71 -21.19 -16.93
N LYS A 219 5.09 -22.00 -17.94
CA LYS A 219 6.02 -21.56 -18.99
C LYS A 219 5.50 -20.33 -19.75
N GLU A 220 4.19 -20.16 -19.85
CA GLU A 220 3.58 -19.01 -20.53
C GLU A 220 3.74 -17.72 -19.75
N ASP A 221 3.66 -17.77 -18.42
CA ASP A 221 3.90 -16.60 -17.56
C ASP A 221 5.32 -16.06 -17.74
N TRP A 222 6.30 -16.96 -17.87
CA TRP A 222 7.69 -16.57 -18.15
C TRP A 222 7.90 -16.07 -19.58
N LYS A 223 7.06 -16.44 -20.55
CA LYS A 223 7.15 -15.95 -21.94
C LYS A 223 6.64 -14.53 -22.12
N LYS A 224 5.75 -14.05 -21.23
CA LYS A 224 5.25 -12.66 -21.26
C LYS A 224 6.35 -11.66 -20.94
N ILE A 225 7.34 -12.08 -20.15
CA ILE A 225 8.45 -11.25 -19.72
C ILE A 225 9.48 -11.13 -20.88
N THR A 226 9.88 -9.89 -21.21
CA THR A 226 10.71 -9.57 -22.40
C THR A 226 12.23 -9.71 -22.19
N PHE A 227 12.98 -9.78 -23.30
CA PHE A 227 14.41 -10.13 -23.42
C PHE A 227 15.41 -9.26 -22.63
N GLU A 228 15.12 -7.97 -22.35
CA GLU A 228 15.98 -7.13 -21.48
C GLU A 228 16.04 -7.63 -20.01
N GLN A 229 15.23 -8.63 -19.69
CA GLN A 229 15.07 -9.25 -18.38
C GLN A 229 15.51 -10.72 -18.35
N ASP A 230 16.15 -11.23 -19.40
CA ASP A 230 16.60 -12.64 -19.49
C ASP A 230 17.66 -13.04 -18.45
N LYS A 231 18.25 -12.07 -17.75
CA LYS A 231 19.16 -12.29 -16.63
C LYS A 231 18.46 -12.31 -15.27
N ILE A 232 17.13 -12.20 -15.22
CA ILE A 232 16.38 -12.25 -13.98
C ILE A 232 16.39 -13.66 -13.41
N SER A 233 16.80 -13.79 -12.14
CA SER A 233 16.68 -15.05 -11.39
C SER A 233 15.24 -15.58 -11.39
N LYS A 234 15.05 -16.73 -12.05
CA LYS A 234 13.80 -17.51 -12.02
C LYS A 234 13.45 -18.06 -10.63
N LYS A 235 14.37 -17.94 -9.67
CA LYS A 235 14.17 -18.33 -8.26
C LYS A 235 13.62 -17.19 -7.41
N SER A 236 13.42 -16.00 -7.98
CA SER A 236 13.01 -14.80 -7.24
C SER A 236 11.62 -14.33 -7.66
N PHE A 237 10.62 -14.62 -6.83
CA PHE A 237 9.26 -14.15 -7.05
C PHE A 237 9.16 -12.61 -7.14
N PRO A 238 9.87 -11.83 -6.29
CA PRO A 238 9.87 -10.38 -6.46
C PRO A 238 10.42 -9.95 -7.82
N SER A 239 11.49 -10.60 -8.33
CA SER A 239 11.99 -10.23 -9.66
C SER A 239 10.97 -10.53 -10.77
N PHE A 240 10.22 -11.63 -10.67
CA PHE A 240 9.10 -11.91 -11.56
C PHE A 240 8.00 -10.84 -11.48
N ILE A 241 7.63 -10.40 -10.27
CA ILE A 241 6.64 -9.32 -10.11
C ILE A 241 7.14 -7.99 -10.70
N GLY A 242 8.42 -7.66 -10.51
CA GLY A 242 9.03 -6.47 -11.11
C GLY A 242 9.00 -6.53 -12.64
N ALA A 243 9.32 -7.68 -13.19
CA ALA A 243 9.22 -7.96 -14.63
C ALA A 243 7.80 -7.79 -15.17
N MET A 244 6.81 -8.38 -14.51
CA MET A 244 5.40 -8.23 -14.86
C MET A 244 4.92 -6.78 -14.77
N PHE A 245 5.38 -6.02 -13.78
CA PHE A 245 5.05 -4.60 -13.66
C PHE A 245 5.58 -3.79 -14.85
N ILE A 246 6.82 -4.05 -15.29
CA ILE A 246 7.41 -3.42 -16.49
C ILE A 246 6.69 -3.87 -17.76
N TYR A 247 6.34 -5.15 -17.87
CA TYR A 247 5.55 -5.66 -19.00
C TYR A 247 4.23 -4.88 -19.14
N PHE A 248 3.47 -4.74 -18.04
CA PHE A 248 2.22 -3.99 -18.09
C PHE A 248 2.41 -2.48 -18.25
N ASP A 249 3.57 -1.93 -17.85
CA ASP A 249 3.94 -0.55 -18.15
C ASP A 249 4.10 -0.33 -19.66
N ASN A 250 4.84 -1.23 -20.33
CA ASN A 250 5.03 -1.18 -21.78
C ASN A 250 3.70 -1.35 -22.55
N GLU A 251 2.76 -2.14 -22.04
CA GLU A 251 1.42 -2.23 -22.63
C GLU A 251 0.62 -0.93 -22.43
N ASN A 252 0.52 -0.47 -21.18
CA ASN A 252 -0.16 0.79 -20.87
C ASN A 252 0.22 1.29 -19.45
N PRO A 253 1.02 2.38 -19.37
CA PRO A 253 1.47 2.93 -18.09
C PRO A 253 0.34 3.32 -17.13
N LYS A 254 -0.82 3.72 -17.66
CA LYS A 254 -1.98 4.13 -16.84
C LYS A 254 -2.62 2.95 -16.11
N THR A 255 -2.43 1.73 -16.60
CA THR A 255 -3.06 0.52 -16.03
C THR A 255 -2.08 -0.48 -15.45
N ARG A 256 -0.77 -0.22 -15.52
CA ARG A 256 0.31 -1.14 -15.09
C ARG A 256 0.07 -1.75 -13.71
N TYR A 257 -0.14 -0.90 -12.70
CA TYR A 257 -0.36 -1.33 -11.32
C TYR A 257 -1.65 -2.15 -11.18
N ARG A 258 -2.74 -1.72 -11.85
CA ARG A 258 -4.03 -2.42 -11.81
C ARG A 258 -3.89 -3.83 -12.38
N ASN A 259 -3.16 -3.98 -13.49
CA ASN A 259 -2.95 -5.26 -14.13
C ASN A 259 -2.01 -6.15 -13.30
N SER A 260 -0.93 -5.60 -12.73
CA SER A 260 -0.07 -6.34 -11.78
C SER A 260 -0.85 -6.84 -10.56
N ARG A 261 -1.67 -5.98 -9.95
CA ARG A 261 -2.52 -6.35 -8.80
C ARG A 261 -3.55 -7.42 -9.18
N LYS A 262 -4.20 -7.27 -10.35
CA LYS A 262 -5.17 -8.25 -10.86
C LYS A 262 -4.50 -9.61 -11.05
N TRP A 263 -3.37 -9.65 -11.75
CA TRP A 263 -2.61 -10.87 -12.00
C TRP A 263 -2.22 -11.55 -10.68
N PHE A 264 -1.68 -10.81 -9.71
CA PHE A 264 -1.28 -11.38 -8.42
C PHE A 264 -2.48 -11.98 -7.66
N ARG A 265 -3.62 -11.27 -7.64
CA ARG A 265 -4.85 -11.78 -7.02
C ARG A 265 -5.30 -13.09 -7.66
N GLU A 266 -5.35 -13.14 -8.99
CA GLU A 266 -5.90 -14.29 -9.72
C GLU A 266 -4.99 -15.53 -9.68
N ASN A 267 -3.66 -15.34 -9.61
CA ASN A 267 -2.70 -16.44 -9.74
C ASN A 267 -2.05 -16.86 -8.42
N CYS A 268 -2.04 -16.00 -7.40
CA CYS A 268 -1.30 -16.26 -6.16
C CYS A 268 -2.20 -16.38 -4.94
N ILE A 269 -3.31 -15.64 -4.89
CA ILE A 269 -4.12 -15.50 -3.67
C ILE A 269 -5.20 -16.59 -3.59
N ASN A 270 -5.21 -17.30 -2.46
CA ASN A 270 -6.38 -18.04 -2.00
C ASN A 270 -7.09 -17.17 -0.95
N GLU A 271 -8.27 -16.63 -1.29
CA GLU A 271 -8.99 -15.69 -0.42
C GLU A 271 -9.40 -16.34 0.91
N ASP A 272 -9.75 -17.63 0.91
CA ASP A 272 -10.19 -18.35 2.11
C ASP A 272 -9.03 -18.58 3.10
N GLU A 273 -7.83 -18.87 2.60
CA GLU A 273 -6.63 -18.95 3.45
C GLU A 273 -6.28 -17.60 4.07
N VAL A 274 -6.44 -16.50 3.31
CA VAL A 274 -6.22 -15.14 3.84
C VAL A 274 -7.27 -14.78 4.89
N LEU A 275 -8.53 -15.11 4.63
CA LEU A 275 -9.62 -14.88 5.58
C LEU A 275 -9.43 -15.71 6.85
N TYR A 276 -9.02 -16.97 6.76
CA TYR A 276 -8.69 -17.80 7.92
C TYR A 276 -7.62 -17.15 8.79
N GLU A 277 -6.50 -16.73 8.19
CA GLU A 277 -5.43 -16.05 8.94
C GLU A 277 -5.92 -14.75 9.59
N ALA A 278 -6.73 -13.97 8.88
CA ALA A 278 -7.28 -12.70 9.38
C ALA A 278 -8.24 -12.93 10.54
N ILE A 279 -9.20 -13.85 10.38
CA ILE A 279 -10.17 -14.22 11.41
C ILE A 279 -9.47 -14.74 12.66
N SER A 280 -8.49 -15.63 12.49
CA SER A 280 -7.70 -16.18 13.59
C SER A 280 -6.97 -15.10 14.39
N LEU A 281 -6.40 -14.10 13.71
CA LEU A 281 -5.78 -12.95 14.39
C LEU A 281 -6.82 -12.07 15.10
N LEU A 282 -7.96 -11.79 14.45
CA LEU A 282 -9.02 -10.96 15.04
C LEU A 282 -9.62 -11.60 16.30
N LEU A 283 -9.89 -12.91 16.27
CA LEU A 283 -10.36 -13.66 17.44
C LEU A 283 -9.34 -13.62 18.58
N LYS A 284 -8.04 -13.75 18.28
CA LYS A 284 -6.96 -13.67 19.27
C LYS A 284 -6.87 -12.30 19.93
N GLU A 285 -7.22 -11.23 19.21
CA GLU A 285 -7.29 -9.85 19.73
C GLU A 285 -8.64 -9.55 20.42
N GLY A 286 -9.48 -10.57 20.63
CA GLY A 286 -10.75 -10.45 21.34
C GLY A 286 -11.90 -9.85 20.52
N ILE A 287 -11.75 -9.75 19.20
CA ILE A 287 -12.81 -9.21 18.33
C ILE A 287 -13.96 -10.22 18.25
N PRO A 288 -15.22 -9.81 18.55
CA PRO A 288 -16.35 -10.73 18.58
C PRO A 288 -16.63 -11.38 17.21
N GLN A 289 -16.91 -12.69 17.18
CA GLN A 289 -17.31 -13.41 15.97
C GLN A 289 -18.46 -12.72 15.21
N LYS A 290 -19.45 -12.19 15.93
CA LYS A 290 -20.58 -11.47 15.33
C LYS A 290 -20.13 -10.22 14.56
N TRP A 291 -19.11 -9.53 15.06
CA TRP A 291 -18.51 -8.38 14.38
C TRP A 291 -17.76 -8.83 13.12
N ILE A 292 -16.97 -9.91 13.22
CA ILE A 292 -16.22 -10.48 12.09
C ILE A 292 -17.16 -10.88 10.96
N ILE A 293 -18.24 -11.61 11.26
CA ILE A 293 -19.24 -12.03 10.27
C ILE A 293 -19.84 -10.82 9.55
N ARG A 294 -20.11 -9.73 10.29
CA ARG A 294 -20.75 -8.54 9.74
C ARG A 294 -19.81 -7.68 8.91
N GLU A 295 -18.64 -7.35 9.46
CA GLU A 295 -17.73 -6.36 8.90
C GLU A 295 -16.68 -6.96 7.96
N ILE A 296 -16.27 -8.21 8.20
CA ILE A 296 -15.24 -8.88 7.39
C ILE A 296 -15.87 -9.76 6.32
N LEU A 297 -16.83 -10.61 6.70
CA LEU A 297 -17.52 -11.48 5.75
C LEU A 297 -18.68 -10.79 5.03
N GLY A 298 -19.10 -9.61 5.48
CA GLY A 298 -20.14 -8.80 4.82
C GLY A 298 -21.58 -9.26 5.07
N TYR A 299 -21.82 -10.19 6.00
CA TYR A 299 -23.16 -10.70 6.29
C TYR A 299 -23.86 -9.81 7.32
N LYS A 300 -24.79 -8.98 6.83
CA LYS A 300 -25.66 -8.15 7.69
C LYS A 300 -26.54 -9.03 8.59
N SER A 301 -27.12 -8.44 9.64
CA SER A 301 -27.91 -9.17 10.66
C SER A 301 -29.03 -10.07 10.12
N LYS A 302 -29.63 -9.72 8.97
CA LYS A 302 -30.68 -10.54 8.34
C LYS A 302 -30.15 -11.86 7.75
N ASN A 303 -28.86 -11.95 7.45
CA ASN A 303 -28.19 -13.11 6.87
C ASN A 303 -27.13 -13.68 7.82
N TYR A 304 -27.30 -13.46 9.14
CA TYR A 304 -26.29 -13.84 10.12
C TYR A 304 -26.01 -15.35 10.13
N ASP A 305 -27.04 -16.18 9.99
CA ASP A 305 -26.89 -17.64 10.04
C ASP A 305 -26.05 -18.16 8.86
N GLN A 306 -26.30 -17.66 7.65
CA GLN A 306 -25.45 -17.94 6.47
C GLN A 306 -24.01 -17.46 6.69
N GLY A 307 -23.83 -16.28 7.30
CA GLY A 307 -22.50 -15.77 7.61
C GLY A 307 -21.78 -16.59 8.68
N ARG A 308 -22.53 -17.20 9.61
CA ARG A 308 -22.01 -18.11 10.62
C ARG A 308 -21.59 -19.44 10.01
N GLU A 309 -22.37 -19.99 9.08
CA GLU A 309 -21.99 -21.17 8.30
C GLU A 309 -20.69 -20.90 7.54
N ARG A 310 -20.63 -19.80 6.79
CA ARG A 310 -19.43 -19.40 6.05
C ARG A 310 -18.20 -19.21 6.95
N PHE A 311 -18.40 -18.65 8.14
CA PHE A 311 -17.34 -18.51 9.13
C PHE A 311 -16.77 -19.87 9.52
N TYR A 312 -17.61 -20.86 9.84
CA TYR A 312 -17.13 -22.20 10.19
C TYR A 312 -16.48 -22.91 9.00
N GLU A 313 -17.02 -22.79 7.79
CA GLU A 313 -16.36 -23.33 6.59
C GLU A 313 -14.91 -22.86 6.46
N ILE A 314 -14.65 -21.56 6.63
CA ILE A 314 -13.30 -20.98 6.54
C ILE A 314 -12.40 -21.51 7.66
N MET A 315 -12.94 -21.65 8.88
CA MET A 315 -12.18 -22.14 10.04
C MET A 315 -11.88 -23.64 9.94
N ASP A 316 -12.81 -24.46 9.46
CA ASP A 316 -12.69 -25.93 9.39
C ASP A 316 -11.84 -26.40 8.18
N GLN A 317 -11.87 -25.68 7.06
CA GLN A 317 -11.06 -26.00 5.86
C GLN A 317 -9.55 -25.89 6.08
N SER A 318 -9.12 -25.19 7.13
CA SER A 318 -7.71 -24.95 7.43
C SER A 318 -7.17 -25.91 8.49
N ASP A 319 -8.01 -26.43 9.39
CA ASP A 319 -7.62 -27.47 10.36
C ASP A 319 -7.27 -28.79 9.64
N THR A 320 -7.95 -29.11 8.53
CA THR A 320 -7.62 -30.27 7.68
C THR A 320 -6.29 -30.14 6.91
N LYS A 321 -5.85 -28.91 6.61
CA LYS A 321 -4.52 -28.63 6.01
C LYS A 321 -3.40 -28.53 7.04
N HIS A 322 -3.70 -28.12 8.27
CA HIS A 322 -2.72 -28.07 9.36
C HIS A 322 -2.40 -29.46 9.91
N ILE A 323 -3.38 -30.36 10.01
CA ILE A 323 -3.16 -31.75 10.43
C ILE A 323 -2.33 -32.54 9.40
N SER A 324 -2.44 -32.23 8.10
CA SER A 324 -1.67 -32.88 7.03
C SER A 324 -0.27 -32.28 6.80
N GLY A 325 0.09 -31.19 7.48
CA GLY A 325 1.37 -30.50 7.34
C GLY A 325 2.34 -30.69 8.52
N GLU A 326 1.96 -31.47 9.53
CA GLU A 326 2.83 -31.84 10.67
C GLU A 326 3.39 -33.28 10.56
N GLU A 327 3.08 -34.02 9.48
CA GLU A 327 3.55 -35.40 9.24
C GLU A 327 4.55 -35.57 8.08
N GLU A 328 5.07 -34.50 7.46
CA GLU A 328 6.20 -34.55 6.50
C GLU A 328 7.27 -33.51 6.82
#